data_AF-A0A382E727-F1
#
_entry.id   AF-A0A382E727-F1
#
_cell.length_a   1.000
_cell.length_b   1.000
_cell.length_c   1.000
_cell.angle_alpha   90.00
_cell.angle_beta   90.00
_cell.angle_gamma   90.00
#
_symmetry.space_group_name_H-M   'P 1'
#
loop_
_entity.id
_entity.type
_entity.pdbx_description
1 polymer ?
#
loop_
_entity_poly.entity_id
_entity_poly.type
_entity_poly.pdbx_seq_one_letter_code
_entity_poly.pdbx_strand_id
1 'polypeptide(L)' 'MSDPPKPEKSGDQSCKICGRPVREHSFEEQQKCAEKLAD' A
#
# COMPACT_ATOMS: atom_id res chain seq x y z
N MET A 1 -7.37 14.29 28.46
CA MET A 1 -8.20 13.89 27.30
C MET A 1 -7.33 13.04 26.41
N SER A 2 -7.76 11.82 26.07
CA SER A 2 -7.02 10.97 25.15
C SER A 2 -7.24 11.48 23.73
N ASP A 3 -6.18 11.94 23.07
CA ASP A 3 -6.17 12.27 21.64
C ASP A 3 -6.59 11.00 20.88
N PRO A 4 -7.66 11.02 20.05
CA PRO A 4 -7.98 9.87 19.22
C PRO A 4 -6.78 9.62 18.30
N PRO A 5 -6.31 8.37 18.13
CA PRO A 5 -5.18 8.10 17.25
C PRO A 5 -5.54 8.69 15.89
N LYS A 6 -4.77 9.69 15.43
CA LYS A 6 -4.89 10.22 14.08
C LYS A 6 -4.96 9.01 13.15
N PRO A 7 -5.93 8.92 12.23
CA PRO A 7 -5.91 7.85 11.24
C PRO A 7 -4.57 7.95 10.55
N GLU A 8 -3.68 7.00 10.83
CA GLU A 8 -2.38 6.91 10.21
C GLU A 8 -2.66 7.02 8.72
N LYS A 9 -2.12 8.06 8.11
CA LYS A 9 -2.36 8.40 6.71
C LYS A 9 -2.24 7.12 5.89
N SER A 10 -3.38 6.54 5.48
CA SER A 10 -3.49 5.59 4.37
C SER A 10 -3.13 6.23 3.03
N GLY A 11 -2.32 7.30 3.06
CA GLY A 11 -1.88 8.12 1.94
C GLY A 11 -0.50 7.72 1.42
N ASP A 12 0.22 6.85 2.11
CA ASP A 12 1.53 6.35 1.66
C ASP A 12 1.58 4.81 1.74
N GLN A 13 0.50 4.14 1.29
CA GLN A 13 0.61 2.72 0.99
C GLN A 13 1.47 2.59 -0.27
N SER A 14 2.77 2.54 -0.05
CA SER A 14 3.73 2.03 -1.02
C SER A 14 3.59 0.51 -1.09
N CYS A 15 3.69 -0.02 -2.29
CA CYS A 15 3.68 -1.44 -2.51
C CYS A 15 4.91 -2.04 -1.84
N LYS A 16 4.70 -3.04 -0.97
CA LYS A 16 5.80 -3.72 -0.26
C LYS A 16 6.75 -4.49 -1.19
N ILE A 17 6.33 -4.75 -2.44
CA ILE A 17 7.10 -5.50 -3.42
C ILE A 17 8.05 -4.62 -4.24
N CYS A 18 7.59 -3.44 -4.68
CA CYS A 18 8.37 -2.57 -5.56
C CYS A 18 8.63 -1.17 -4.97
N GLY A 19 8.13 -0.89 -3.76
CA GLY A 19 8.32 0.37 -3.04
C GLY A 19 7.61 1.59 -3.64
N ARG A 20 6.96 1.45 -4.80
CA ARG A 20 6.21 2.53 -5.45
C ARG A 20 4.83 2.71 -4.80
N PRO A 21 4.25 3.91 -4.79
CA PRO A 21 2.88 4.12 -4.33
C PRO A 21 1.91 3.18 -5.05
N VAL A 22 1.08 2.45 -4.29
CA VAL A 22 0.08 1.53 -4.88
C VAL A 22 -0.89 2.26 -5.83
N ARG A 23 -1.06 3.57 -5.63
CA ARG A 23 -1.85 4.46 -6.50
C ARG A 23 -1.27 4.63 -7.90
N GLU A 24 0.05 4.47 -8.07
CA GLU A 24 0.74 4.54 -9.36
C GLU A 24 0.75 3.19 -10.08
N HIS A 25 0.30 2.13 -9.42
CA HIS A 25 0.24 0.82 -10.04
C HIS A 25 -0.94 0.74 -11.01
N SER A 26 -0.65 0.24 -12.21
CA SER A 26 -1.70 -0.28 -13.08
C SER A 26 -2.29 -1.55 -12.48
N PHE A 27 -3.51 -1.93 -12.89
CA PHE A 27 -4.18 -3.14 -12.40
C PHE A 27 -3.30 -4.40 -12.53
N GLU A 28 -2.60 -4.55 -13.65
CA GLU A 28 -1.66 -5.67 -13.88
C GLU A 28 -0.46 -5.65 -12.91
N GLU A 29 0.09 -4.46 -12.62
CA GLU A 29 1.18 -4.29 -11.64
C GLU A 29 0.70 -4.60 -10.22
N GLN A 30 -0.55 -4.25 -9.88
CA GLN A 30 -1.16 -4.62 -8.61
C GLN A 30 -1.30 -6.13 -8.48
N GLN A 31 -1.79 -6.83 -9.51
CA GLN A 31 -1.91 -8.29 -9.50
C GLN A 31 -0.55 -8.98 -9.35
N LYS A 32 0.45 -8.56 -10.13
CA LYS A 32 1.83 -9.10 -10.03
C LYS A 32 2.44 -8.89 -8.65
N CYS A 33 2.20 -7.73 -8.04
CA CYS A 33 2.67 -7.46 -6.69
C CYS A 33 1.87 -8.25 -5.63
N ALA A 34 0.56 -8.39 -5.81
CA ALA A 34 -0.27 -9.17 -4.89
C ALA A 34 0.09 -10.65 -4.89
N GLU A 35 0.41 -11.21 -6.06
CA GLU A 35 0.85 -12.60 -6.20
C GLU A 35 2.17 -12.86 -5.44
N LYS A 36 3.12 -11.90 -5.51
CA LYS A 36 4.38 -11.95 -4.75
C LYS A 36 4.24 -11.73 -3.25
N LEU A 37 3.09 -11.23 -2.79
CA LEU A 37 2.80 -11.03 -1.37
C LEU A 37 2.13 -12.26 -0.73
N ALA A 38 1.63 -13.18 -1.55
CA ALA A 38 0.96 -14.40 -1.13
C ALA A 38 1.90 -15.63 -1.03
N ASP A 39 3.16 -15.47 -1.45
CA ASP A 39 4.27 -16.42 -1.25
C ASP A 39 5.04 -16.07 0.04
#